data_AF-A0A7C4TKM4-F1
#
_entry.id   AF-A0A7C4TKM4-F1
#
_cell.length_a   1.000
_cell.length_b   1.000
_cell.length_c   1.000
_cell.angle_alpha   90.00
_cell.angle_beta   90.00
_cell.angle_gamma   90.00
#
_symmetry.space_group_name_H-M   'P 1'
#
loop_
_entity.id
_entity.type
_entity.pdbx_description
1 polymer ?
#
loop_
_entity_poly.entity_id
_entity_poly.type
_entity_poly.pdbx_seq_one_letter_code
_entity_poly.pdbx_strand_id
1 'polypeptide(L)' 'MALNYFIRYRSVGELIALKELKALYGVQEPAKVINKLVSKGLIKRGIGCYNVSEELIKVFRDEKTCLK' A
#
# COMPACT_ATOMS: atom_id res chain seq x y z
N MET A 1 -4.70 8.43 -0.35
CA MET A 1 -4.47 8.17 -1.78
C MET A 1 -3.53 6.98 -1.99
N ALA A 2 -2.22 7.09 -1.74
CA ALA A 2 -1.28 5.97 -2.01
C ALA A 2 -1.45 4.75 -1.08
N LEU A 3 -1.74 4.93 0.21
CA LEU A 3 -1.96 3.80 1.11
C LEU A 3 -3.23 3.00 0.72
N ASN A 4 -4.32 3.71 0.39
CA ASN A 4 -5.59 3.08 -0.02
C ASN A 4 -5.43 2.23 -1.28
N TYR A 5 -4.53 2.65 -2.19
CA TYR A 5 -4.14 1.85 -3.35
C TYR A 5 -3.60 0.49 -2.90
N PHE A 6 -2.59 0.46 -2.03
CA PHE A 6 -2.04 -0.81 -1.54
C PHE A 6 -3.06 -1.62 -0.74
N ILE A 7 -3.88 -0.99 0.12
CA ILE A 7 -4.95 -1.67 0.86
C ILE A 7 -5.93 -2.38 -0.09
N ARG A 8 -6.29 -1.74 -1.21
CA ARG A 8 -7.20 -2.29 -2.21
C ARG A 8 -6.60 -3.48 -2.94
N TYR A 9 -5.36 -3.36 -3.42
CA TYR A 9 -4.75 -4.38 -4.29
C TYR A 9 -3.96 -5.46 -3.53
N ARG A 10 -3.64 -5.23 -2.24
CA ARG A 10 -2.92 -6.12 -1.30
C ARG A 10 -1.48 -6.46 -1.68
N SER A 11 -1.23 -6.86 -2.92
CA SER A 11 0.08 -7.15 -3.49
C SER A 11 0.20 -6.51 -4.87
N VAL A 12 1.26 -5.74 -5.10
CA VAL A 12 1.47 -5.00 -6.35
C VAL A 12 2.92 -5.11 -6.80
N GLY A 13 3.16 -5.40 -8.07
CA GLY A 13 4.50 -5.34 -8.65
C GLY A 13 5.09 -3.93 -8.62
N GLU A 14 6.41 -3.82 -8.39
CA GLU A 14 7.07 -2.51 -8.18
C GLU A 14 6.88 -1.55 -9.35
N LEU A 15 7.05 -2.03 -10.59
CA LEU A 15 6.92 -1.23 -11.80
C LEU A 15 5.50 -0.71 -12.00
N ILE A 16 4.50 -1.56 -11.73
CA ILE A 16 3.08 -1.18 -11.83
C ILE A 16 2.74 -0.16 -10.76
N ALA A 17 3.17 -0.38 -9.51
CA ALA A 17 2.92 0.55 -8.41
C ALA A 17 3.45 1.95 -8.73
N LEU A 18 4.68 2.06 -9.24
CA LEU A 18 5.26 3.35 -9.62
C LEU A 18 4.47 4.03 -10.75
N LYS A 19 4.10 3.26 -11.78
CA LYS A 19 3.37 3.78 -12.95
C LYS A 19 1.96 4.24 -12.57
N GLU A 20 1.20 3.41 -11.87
CA GLU A 20 -0.19 3.71 -11.50
C GLU A 20 -0.27 4.83 -10.47
N LEU A 21 0.61 4.83 -9.45
CA LEU A 21 0.62 5.90 -8.46
C LEU A 21 0.87 7.26 -9.12
N LYS A 22 1.75 7.32 -10.13
CA LYS A 22 2.00 8.54 -10.89
C LYS A 22 0.85 8.91 -11.82
N ALA A 23 0.44 7.99 -12.69
CA ALA A 23 -0.49 8.27 -13.78
C ALA A 23 -1.96 8.33 -13.36
N LEU A 24 -2.37 7.48 -12.41
CA LEU A 24 -3.77 7.33 -12.02
C LEU A 24 -4.08 8.01 -10.68
N TYR A 25 -3.11 8.04 -9.76
CA TYR A 25 -3.29 8.62 -8.42
C TYR A 25 -2.59 9.97 -8.24
N GLY A 26 -1.95 10.51 -9.29
CA GLY A 26 -1.35 11.85 -9.28
C GLY A 26 -0.19 12.03 -8.29
N VAL A 27 0.44 10.94 -7.85
CA VAL A 27 1.57 11.00 -6.91
C VAL A 27 2.82 11.44 -7.67
N GLN A 28 3.32 12.64 -7.37
CA GLN A 28 4.47 13.20 -8.09
C GLN A 28 5.77 12.40 -7.88
N GLU A 29 6.01 11.92 -6.66
CA GLU A 29 7.20 11.14 -6.30
C GLU A 29 6.83 9.77 -5.71
N PRO A 30 6.35 8.81 -6.54
CA PRO A 30 5.86 7.53 -6.04
C PRO A 30 6.88 6.75 -5.21
N ALA A 31 8.14 6.71 -5.66
CA ALA A 31 9.20 6.00 -4.96
C ALA A 31 9.44 6.53 -3.54
N LYS A 32 9.45 7.86 -3.35
CA LYS A 32 9.59 8.47 -2.02
C LYS A 32 8.40 8.13 -1.12
N VAL A 33 7.18 8.19 -1.67
CA VAL A 33 5.96 7.85 -0.92
C VAL A 33 5.97 6.37 -0.51
N ILE A 34 6.28 5.47 -1.43
CA ILE A 34 6.39 4.03 -1.16
C ILE A 34 7.44 3.77 -0.07
N ASN A 35 8.64 4.34 -0.19
CA ASN A 35 9.69 4.18 0.83
C ASN A 35 9.23 4.65 2.22
N LYS A 36 8.44 5.73 2.28
CA LYS A 36 7.83 6.21 3.54
C LYS A 36 6.77 5.26 4.09
N LEU A 37 6.02 4.55 3.23
CA LEU A 37 5.05 3.54 3.66
C LEU A 37 5.77 2.26 4.15
N VAL A 38 6.86 1.88 3.48
CA VAL A 38 7.72 0.77 3.90
C VAL A 38 8.36 1.06 5.25
N SER A 39 8.95 2.25 5.45
CA SER A 39 9.59 2.62 6.71
C SER A 39 8.62 2.68 7.89
N LYS A 40 7.34 2.99 7.61
CA LYS A 40 6.26 2.97 8.60
C LYS A 40 5.69 1.56 8.87
N GLY A 41 6.17 0.53 8.18
CA GLY A 41 5.65 -0.84 8.32
C GLY A 41 4.22 -1.04 7.80
N LEU A 42 3.70 -0.11 7.00
CA LEU A 42 2.35 -0.19 6.42
C LEU A 42 2.31 -1.13 5.21
N ILE A 43 3.43 -1.19 4.48
CA ILE A 43 3.67 -2.12 3.39
C ILE A 43 5.06 -2.74 3.54
N LYS A 44 5.26 -3.92 2.97
CA LYS A 44 6.51 -4.68 2.95
C LYS A 44 7.01 -4.80 1.52
N ARG A 45 8.31 -4.65 1.32
CA ARG A 45 8.97 -4.89 0.03
C ARG A 45 9.36 -6.36 -0.05
N GLY A 46 8.85 -7.05 -1.08
CA GLY A 46 9.31 -8.38 -1.49
C GLY A 46 10.24 -8.29 -2.70
N ILE A 47 10.51 -9.42 -3.34
CA ILE A 47 11.26 -9.43 -4.61
C ILE A 47 10.34 -8.94 -5.73
N GLY A 48 10.55 -7.70 -6.17
CA GLY A 48 9.80 -7.11 -7.28
C GLY A 48 8.34 -6.78 -6.98
N CYS A 49 7.92 -6.79 -5.70
CA CYS A 49 6.56 -6.45 -5.28
C CYS A 49 6.48 -5.71 -3.94
N TYR A 50 5.37 -5.01 -3.73
CA TYR A 50 4.96 -4.41 -2.47
C TYR A 50 3.71 -5.10 -1.96
N ASN A 51 3.73 -5.51 -0.68
CA ASN A 51 2.61 -6.18 -0.02
C ASN A 51 2.13 -5.34 1.17
N VAL A 52 0.83 -5.29 1.44
CA VAL A 52 0.31 -4.68 2.66
C VAL A 52 0.76 -5.47 3.88
N SER A 53 1.05 -4.80 5.00
CA SER A 53 1.40 -5.51 6.23
C SER A 53 0.18 -6.19 6.85
N GLU A 54 0.36 -7.43 7.32
CA GLU A 54 -0.69 -8.20 8.00
C GLU A 54 -1.32 -7.45 9.18
N GLU A 55 -0.52 -6.69 9.93
CA GLU A 55 -1.00 -5.85 11.04
C GLU A 55 -2.00 -4.80 10.56
N LEU A 56 -1.73 -4.16 9.42
CA LEU A 56 -2.68 -3.21 8.83
C LEU A 56 -3.96 -3.93 8.38
N ILE A 57 -3.85 -5.14 7.83
CA ILE A 57 -5.01 -5.95 7.43
C ILE A 57 -5.89 -6.28 8.63
N LYS A 58 -5.29 -6.65 9.77
CA LYS A 58 -6.01 -6.98 11.01
C LYS A 58 -6.79 -5.77 11.53
N VAL A 59 -6.15 -4.59 11.62
CA VAL A 59 -6.80 -3.35 12.06
C VAL A 59 -8.06 -3.04 11.23
N PHE A 60 -7.97 -3.12 9.90
CA PHE A 60 -9.12 -2.88 9.02
C PHE A 60 -10.17 -4.01 9.05
N ARG A 61 -9.79 -5.22 9.45
CA ARG A 61 -10.72 -6.35 9.62
C ARG A 61 -11.51 -6.21 10.91
N ASP A 62 -10.86 -5.76 11.98
CA ASP A 62 -11.48 -5.55 13.29
C ASP A 62 -12.44 -4.34 13.30
N GLU A 63 -12.16 -3.28 12.55
CA GLU A 63 -13.12 -2.16 12.37
C GLU A 63 -14.47 -2.60 11.76
N LYS A 64 -14.51 -3.67 10.98
CA LYS A 64 -15.78 -4.22 10.46
C LYS A 64 -16.52 -5.12 11.45
N THR A 65 -15.88 -5.51 12.55
CA THR A 65 -16.47 -6.42 13.56
C THR A 65 -17.10 -5.65 14.72
N CYS A 66 -16.71 -4.38 14.93
CA CYS A 66 -17.29 -3.50 15.97
C CYS A 66 -18.47 -2.63 15.49
N LEU A 67 -18.87 -2.75 14.22
CA LEU A 67 -20.04 -2.06 13.63
C LEU A 67 -21.23 -3.02 13.38
N LYS A 68 -21.30 -4.13 14.12
CA LYS A 68 -22.48 -4.99 14.19
C LYS A 68 -23.17 -4.87 15.53
#